data_AF-A0A2V9LFJ5-F1
#
_entry.id   AF-A0A2V9LFJ5-F1
#
_cell.length_a   1.000
_cell.length_b   1.000
_cell.length_c   1.000
_cell.angle_alpha   90.00
_cell.angle_beta   90.00
_cell.angle_gamma   90.00
#
_symmetry.space_group_name_H-M   'P 1'
#
loop_
_entity.id
_entity.type
_entity.pdbx_description
1 polymer ?
#
loop_
_entity_poly.entity_id
_entity_poly.type
_entity_poly.pdbx_seq_one_letter_code
_entity_poly.pdbx_strand_id
1 'polypeptide(L)'
;MSDKLSKQVAVERQQLHRLLESYRPLLEKSTASPPNDIELSAMAAMLHSFYNGIENIFKRAAVELGDPLPGGESWHQELLETMA
;
A
#
# COMPACT_ATOMS: atom_id res chain seq x y z
N MET A 1 -3.76 20.69 4.17
CA MET A 1 -3.26 19.47 4.84
C MET A 1 -2.43 19.87 6.05
N SER A 2 -2.72 19.32 7.23
CA SER A 2 -1.91 19.52 8.43
C SER A 2 -0.46 19.06 8.24
N ASP A 3 0.48 19.73 8.92
CA ASP A 3 1.89 19.33 9.03
C ASP A 3 2.02 17.88 9.56
N LYS A 4 1.10 17.46 10.42
CA LYS A 4 1.02 16.10 10.95
C LYS A 4 0.73 15.07 9.85
N LEU A 5 -0.28 15.31 9.02
CA LEU A 5 -0.64 14.40 7.92
C LEU A 5 0.52 14.29 6.94
N SER A 6 1.14 15.42 6.57
CA SER A 6 2.27 15.45 5.63
C SER A 6 3.44 14.59 6.12
N LYS A 7 3.79 14.68 7.42
CA LYS A 7 4.82 13.82 8.04
C LYS A 7 4.43 12.35 8.03
N GLN A 8 3.18 12.03 8.35
CA GLN A 8 2.67 10.66 8.33
C GLN A 8 2.72 10.04 6.93
N VAL A 9 2.31 10.79 5.91
CA VAL A 9 2.38 10.34 4.50
C VAL A 9 3.84 10.16 4.07
N ALA A 10 4.74 11.06 4.45
CA ALA A 10 6.16 10.93 4.14
C ALA A 10 6.78 9.64 4.72
N VAL A 11 6.43 9.28 5.96
CA VAL A 11 6.88 8.04 6.60
C VAL A 11 6.33 6.81 5.87
N GLU A 12 5.04 6.77 5.54
CA GLU A 12 4.45 5.65 4.79
C GLU A 12 5.10 5.49 3.42
N ARG A 13 5.31 6.59 2.68
CA ARG A 13 6.00 6.55 1.38
C ARG A 13 7.42 6.00 1.50
N GLN A 14 8.16 6.34 2.55
CA GLN A 14 9.48 5.78 2.80
C GLN A 14 9.42 4.28 3.11
N GLN A 15 8.39 3.81 3.82
CA GLN A 15 8.20 2.39 4.09
C GLN A 15 7.85 1.61 2.80
N LEU A 16 6.94 2.14 1.99
CA LEU A 16 6.58 1.57 0.68
C LEU A 16 7.80 1.48 -0.24
N HIS A 17 8.63 2.53 -0.28
CA HIS A 17 9.84 2.52 -1.10
C HIS A 17 10.84 1.45 -0.63
N ARG A 18 11.06 1.32 0.69
CA ARG A 18 11.92 0.27 1.25
C ARG A 18 11.41 -1.13 0.95
N LEU A 19 10.09 -1.33 1.00
CA LEU A 19 9.45 -2.59 0.62
C LEU A 19 9.75 -2.93 -0.85
N LEU A 20 9.54 -1.98 -1.76
CA LEU A 20 9.82 -2.23 -3.18
C LEU A 20 11.31 -2.53 -3.43
N GLU A 21 12.23 -1.79 -2.81
CA GLU A 21 13.66 -2.06 -2.95
C GLU A 21 14.07 -3.42 -2.40
N SER A 22 13.49 -3.87 -1.28
CA SER A 22 13.83 -5.19 -0.70
C SER A 22 13.38 -6.36 -1.59
N TYR A 23 12.30 -6.17 -2.35
CA TYR A 23 11.76 -7.18 -3.26
C TYR A 23 12.20 -6.99 -4.71
N ARG A 24 12.89 -5.90 -5.04
CA ARG A 24 13.37 -5.59 -6.39
C ARG A 24 14.13 -6.74 -7.06
N PRO A 25 15.06 -7.46 -6.38
CA PRO A 25 15.74 -8.60 -7.00
C PRO A 25 14.78 -9.72 -7.42
N LEU A 26 13.74 -9.97 -6.62
CA LEU A 26 12.73 -10.97 -6.93
C LEU A 26 11.84 -10.53 -8.11
N LEU A 27 11.45 -9.25 -8.13
CA LEU A 27 10.71 -8.66 -9.23
C LEU A 27 11.51 -8.73 -10.54
N GLU A 28 12.77 -8.31 -10.54
CA GLU A 28 13.67 -8.40 -11.69
C GLU A 28 13.82 -9.85 -12.17
N LYS A 29 14.07 -10.79 -11.25
CA LYS A 29 14.14 -12.23 -11.59
C LYS A 29 12.86 -12.74 -12.27
N SER A 30 11.69 -12.34 -11.76
CA SER A 30 10.39 -12.79 -12.29
C SER A 30 10.11 -12.32 -13.72
N THR A 31 10.79 -11.28 -14.21
CA THR A 31 10.70 -10.83 -15.61
C THR A 31 11.41 -11.76 -16.59
N ALA A 32 12.46 -12.45 -16.13
CA ALA A 32 13.27 -13.35 -16.96
C ALA A 32 12.78 -14.80 -16.92
N SER A 33 12.16 -15.21 -15.81
CA SER A 33 11.66 -16.58 -15.62
C SER A 33 10.44 -16.59 -14.70
N PRO A 34 9.45 -17.47 -14.93
CA PRO A 34 8.31 -17.63 -14.03
C PRO A 34 8.76 -17.93 -12.59
N PRO A 35 8.18 -17.27 -11.57
CA PRO A 35 8.49 -17.56 -10.17
C PRO A 35 7.99 -18.95 -9.79
N ASN A 36 8.71 -19.61 -8.89
CA ASN A 36 8.19 -20.81 -8.22
C ASN A 36 7.16 -20.45 -7.13
N ASP A 37 6.51 -21.44 -6.52
CA ASP A 37 5.43 -21.20 -5.55
C ASP A 37 5.86 -20.39 -4.32
N ILE A 38 7.11 -20.53 -3.86
CA ILE A 38 7.67 -19.76 -2.73
C ILE A 38 7.85 -18.31 -3.14
N GLU A 39 8.41 -18.09 -4.32
CA GLU A 39 8.63 -16.76 -4.90
C GLU A 39 7.30 -16.05 -5.18
N LEU A 40 6.33 -16.77 -5.74
CA LEU A 40 4.98 -16.27 -5.98
C LEU A 40 4.30 -15.85 -4.68
N SER A 41 4.41 -16.68 -3.63
CA SER A 41 3.88 -16.36 -2.30
C SER A 41 4.55 -15.11 -1.70
N ALA A 42 5.88 -14.99 -1.86
CA ALA A 42 6.61 -13.81 -1.41
C ALA A 42 6.19 -12.53 -2.16
N MET A 43 5.98 -12.63 -3.47
CA MET A 43 5.47 -11.51 -4.30
C MET A 43 4.03 -11.14 -3.91
N ALA A 44 3.16 -12.12 -3.66
CA ALA A 44 1.80 -11.88 -3.20
C ALA A 44 1.76 -11.15 -1.85
N ALA A 45 2.58 -11.60 -0.89
CA ALA A 45 2.71 -10.95 0.42
C ALA A 45 3.27 -9.53 0.31
N MET A 46 4.23 -9.30 -0.58
CA MET A 46 4.76 -7.97 -0.87
C MET A 46 3.68 -7.06 -1.47
N LEU A 47 2.94 -7.54 -2.47
CA LEU A 47 1.88 -6.78 -3.12
C LEU A 47 0.78 -6.40 -2.11
N HIS A 48 0.35 -7.35 -1.28
CA HIS A 48 -0.61 -7.09 -0.21
C HIS A 48 -0.10 -6.02 0.76
N SER A 49 1.16 -6.12 1.18
CA SER A 49 1.79 -5.12 2.07
C SER A 49 1.87 -3.73 1.42
N PHE A 50 2.12 -3.67 0.12
CA PHE A 50 2.14 -2.43 -0.65
C PHE A 50 0.74 -1.77 -0.69
N TYR A 51 -0.31 -2.54 -1.00
CA TYR A 51 -1.69 -2.05 -0.98
C TYR A 51 -2.10 -1.55 0.40
N ASN A 52 -1.79 -2.29 1.47
CA ASN A 52 -2.10 -1.87 2.84
C ASN A 52 -1.45 -0.52 3.20
N GLY A 53 -0.21 -0.27 2.74
CA GLY A 53 0.45 1.03 2.97
C GLY A 53 -0.24 2.18 2.23
N ILE A 54 -0.75 1.95 1.01
CA ILE A 54 -1.56 2.93 0.27
C ILE A 54 -2.88 3.21 1.01
N GLU A 55 -3.58 2.17 1.45
CA GLU A 55 -4.83 2.32 2.20
C GLU A 55 -4.63 3.09 3.50
N ASN A 56 -3.51 2.87 4.20
CA ASN A 56 -3.18 3.63 5.40
C ASN A 56 -3.01 5.13 5.10
N ILE A 57 -2.45 5.49 3.94
CA ILE A 57 -2.37 6.88 3.49
C ILE A 57 -3.78 7.43 3.26
N PHE A 58 -4.63 6.71 2.54
CA PHE A 58 -6.00 7.14 2.25
C PHE A 58 -6.87 7.27 3.50
N LYS A 59 -6.79 6.33 4.45
CA LYS A 59 -7.48 6.44 5.74
C LYS A 59 -7.09 7.72 6.47
N ARG A 60 -5.80 8.06 6.51
CA ARG A 60 -5.31 9.27 7.18
C ARG A 60 -5.77 10.53 6.44
N ALA A 61 -5.81 10.49 5.11
CA ALA A 61 -6.35 11.59 4.31
C ALA A 61 -7.85 11.81 4.56
N ALA A 62 -8.66 10.75 4.51
CA ALA A 62 -10.09 10.80 4.78
C ALA A 62 -10.40 11.38 6.17
N VAL A 63 -9.68 10.92 7.21
CA VAL A 63 -9.83 11.45 8.58
C VAL A 63 -9.49 12.94 8.67
N GLU A 64 -8.47 13.41 7.94
CA GLU A 64 -8.12 14.84 7.90
C GLU A 64 -9.17 15.69 7.16
N LEU A 65 -9.81 15.12 6.13
CA LEU A 65 -10.90 15.76 5.40
C LEU A 65 -12.22 15.76 6.18
N GLY A 66 -12.31 14.98 7.27
CA GLY A 66 -13.53 14.80 8.05
C GLY A 66 -14.50 13.78 7.43
N ASP A 67 -14.03 13.00 6.47
CA ASP A 67 -14.83 11.97 5.80
C ASP A 67 -15.00 10.75 6.72
N PRO A 68 -16.18 10.11 6.73
CA PRO A 68 -16.37 8.85 7.44
C PRO A 68 -15.53 7.76 6.78
N LEU A 69 -14.88 6.92 7.59
CA LEU A 69 -14.21 5.73 7.07
C LEU A 69 -15.26 4.65 6.72
N PRO A 70 -15.14 4.00 5.56
CA PRO A 70 -16.01 2.90 5.19
C PRO A 70 -15.80 1.69 6.10
N GLY A 71 -16.82 0.84 6.20
CA GLY A 71 -16.82 -0.38 7.00
C GLY A 71 -17.37 -1.58 6.22
N GLY A 72 -17.40 -2.76 6.84
CA GLY A 72 -17.84 -4.00 6.17
C GLY A 72 -16.71 -4.72 5.44
N GLU A 73 -17.03 -5.70 4.59
CA GLU A 73 -16.02 -6.53 3.91
C GLU A 73 -15.39 -5.83 2.69
N SER A 74 -16.14 -4.92 2.04
CA SER A 74 -15.74 -4.15 0.86
C SER A 74 -15.08 -2.80 1.17
N TRP A 75 -14.79 -2.52 2.45
CA TRP A 75 -14.34 -1.20 2.91
C TRP A 75 -13.11 -0.69 2.15
N HIS A 76 -12.22 -1.59 1.76
CA HIS A 76 -11.00 -1.28 1.01
C HIS A 76 -11.33 -0.60 -0.34
N GLN A 77 -12.32 -1.12 -1.06
CA GLN A 77 -12.75 -0.58 -2.36
C GLN A 77 -13.48 0.74 -2.19
N GLU A 78 -14.39 0.83 -1.23
CA GLU A 78 -15.14 2.06 -0.94
C GLU A 78 -14.21 3.21 -0.54
N LEU A 79 -13.12 2.91 0.18
CA LEU A 79 -12.10 3.90 0.53
C LEU A 79 -11.40 4.45 -0.73
N LEU A 80 -11.11 3.59 -1.71
CA LEU A 80 -10.50 4.01 -2.97
C LEU A 80 -11.44 4.89 -3.79
N GLU A 81 -12.71 4.50 -3.90
CA GLU A 81 -13.73 5.27 -4.63
C GLU A 81 -13.96 6.66 -4.03
N THR A 82 -13.84 6.80 -2.70
CA THR A 82 -14.00 8.08 -2.00
C THR A 82 -12.84 9.05 -2.26
N MET A 83 -11.68 8.56 -2.70
CA MET A 83 -10.47 9.37 -2.95
C MET A 83 -10.26 9.72 -4.43
N ALA A 84 -11.08 9.18 -5.35
CA ALA A 84 -11.00 9.37 -6.80
C ALA A 84 -11.79 10.61 -7.26
#